data_AF-A0A0X3XJQ2-F1
#
_entry.id   AF-A0A0X3XJQ2-F1
#
_cell.length_a   1.000
_cell.length_b   1.000
_cell.length_c   1.000
_cell.angle_alpha   90.00
_cell.angle_beta   90.00
_cell.angle_gamma   90.00
#
_symmetry.space_group_name_H-M   'P 1'
#
loop_
_entity.id
_entity.type
_entity.pdbx_description
1 polymer ?
#
loop_
_entity_poly.entity_id
_entity_poly.type
_entity_poly.pdbx_seq_one_letter_code
_entity_poly.pdbx_strand_id
1 'polypeptide(L)'
;MVSPKKQTQVRLEPDVLAAGKDAAAARGLDFNRYVERLIIEDTTGARAAGMTAAQRLISEHGDFLDDLEQQLDAPYAQPQPGAAA
;
A
#
# COMPACT_ATOMS: atom_id res chain seq x y z
N MET A 1 5.43 18.40 20.42
CA MET A 1 4.59 17.99 21.56
C MET A 1 3.71 16.83 21.10
N VAL A 2 3.70 15.70 21.81
CA VAL A 2 2.78 14.59 21.51
C VAL A 2 1.40 15.03 22.01
N SER A 3 0.45 15.22 21.11
CA SER A 3 -0.94 15.50 21.50
C SER A 3 -1.52 14.29 22.24
N PRO A 4 -2.25 14.49 23.34
CA PRO A 4 -2.83 13.39 24.10
C PRO A 4 -3.82 12.63 23.22
N LYS A 5 -3.59 11.32 23.04
CA LYS A 5 -4.52 10.44 22.32
C LYS A 5 -5.74 10.18 23.19
N LYS A 6 -6.94 10.33 22.62
CA LYS A 6 -8.21 10.01 23.28
C LYS A 6 -8.71 8.64 22.82
N GLN A 7 -9.15 7.81 23.76
CA GLN A 7 -9.79 6.54 23.43
C GLN A 7 -11.23 6.79 22.98
N THR A 8 -11.61 6.23 21.84
CA THR A 8 -12.97 6.31 21.29
C THR A 8 -13.61 4.93 21.36
N GLN A 9 -14.85 4.84 21.80
CA GLN A 9 -15.62 3.59 21.75
C GLN A 9 -16.38 3.53 20.43
N VAL A 10 -16.04 2.55 19.59
CA VAL A 10 -16.72 2.27 18.32
C VAL A 10 -17.26 0.85 18.38
N ARG A 11 -18.53 0.67 18.04
CA ARG A 11 -19.13 -0.66 17.88
C ARG A 11 -19.04 -1.04 16.41
N LEU A 12 -18.53 -2.23 16.15
CA LEU A 12 -18.38 -2.80 14.81
C LEU A 12 -19.04 -4.16 14.79
N GLU A 13 -19.64 -4.49 13.65
CA GLU A 13 -20.04 -5.87 13.38
C GLU A 13 -18.83 -6.80 13.47
N PRO A 14 -18.98 -8.04 13.97
CA PRO A 14 -17.86 -8.95 14.18
C PRO A 14 -17.01 -9.17 12.92
N ASP A 15 -17.65 -9.32 11.77
CA ASP A 15 -16.98 -9.56 10.49
C ASP A 15 -16.20 -8.33 10.01
N VAL A 16 -16.73 -7.13 10.26
CA VAL A 16 -16.06 -5.86 9.95
C VAL A 16 -14.84 -5.67 10.85
N LEU A 17 -14.95 -6.02 12.14
CA LEU A 17 -13.83 -5.98 13.07
C LEU A 17 -12.73 -6.95 12.66
N ALA A 18 -13.08 -8.18 12.22
CA ALA A 18 -12.13 -9.16 11.74
C ALA A 18 -11.40 -8.65 10.48
N ALA A 19 -12.15 -8.24 9.46
CA ALA A 19 -11.58 -7.71 8.22
C ALA A 19 -10.70 -6.48 8.46
N GLY A 20 -11.09 -5.60 9.38
CA GLY A 20 -10.30 -4.43 9.76
C GLY A 20 -8.99 -4.79 10.45
N LYS A 21 -8.97 -5.83 11.30
CA LYS A 21 -7.74 -6.35 11.93
C LYS A 21 -6.81 -6.99 10.91
N ASP A 22 -7.35 -7.79 9.99
CA ASP A 22 -6.56 -8.42 8.94
C ASP A 22 -5.93 -7.35 8.01
N ALA A 23 -6.71 -6.33 7.65
CA ALA A 23 -6.23 -5.20 6.85
C ALA A 23 -5.15 -4.36 7.56
N ALA A 24 -5.22 -4.24 8.89
CA ALA A 24 -4.20 -3.59 9.70
C ALA A 24 -2.92 -4.45 9.75
N ALA A 25 -3.06 -5.76 9.98
CA ALA A 25 -1.95 -6.71 10.02
C ALA A 25 -1.20 -6.78 8.69
N ALA A 26 -1.91 -6.82 7.56
CA ALA A 26 -1.32 -6.78 6.21
C ALA A 26 -0.48 -5.52 5.95
N ARG A 27 -0.70 -4.45 6.72
CA ARG A 27 0.05 -3.18 6.65
C ARG A 27 1.06 -3.02 7.79
N GLY A 28 1.22 -4.03 8.66
CA GLY A 28 2.09 -3.97 9.84
C GLY A 28 1.64 -2.90 10.86
N LEU A 29 0.34 -2.62 10.94
CA LEU A 29 -0.23 -1.60 11.83
C LEU A 29 -1.06 -2.24 12.95
N ASP A 30 -1.04 -1.63 14.13
CA ASP A 30 -2.09 -1.86 15.13
C ASP A 30 -3.45 -1.40 14.58
N PHE A 31 -4.53 -2.06 15.00
CA PHE A 31 -5.88 -1.75 14.55
C PHE A 31 -6.28 -0.28 14.81
N ASN A 32 -5.96 0.30 15.98
CA ASN A 32 -6.31 1.70 16.24
C ASN A 32 -5.53 2.65 15.35
N ARG A 33 -4.26 2.34 15.08
CA ARG A 33 -3.41 3.14 14.18
C ARG A 33 -3.89 3.04 12.73
N TYR A 34 -4.38 1.87 12.34
CA TYR A 34 -5.01 1.67 11.04
C TYR A 34 -6.29 2.51 10.90
N VAL A 35 -7.17 2.50 11.90
CA VAL A 35 -8.39 3.32 11.91
C VAL A 35 -8.06 4.81 11.91
N GLU A 36 -7.11 5.27 12.74
CA GLU A 36 -6.64 6.67 12.75
C GLU A 36 -6.16 7.11 11.36
N ARG A 37 -5.38 6.26 10.69
CA ARG A 37 -4.90 6.53 9.33
C ARG A 37 -6.04 6.61 8.32
N LEU A 38 -7.01 5.70 8.37
CA LEU A 38 -8.19 5.75 7.49
C LEU A 38 -8.97 7.06 7.66
N ILE A 39 -9.19 7.50 8.91
CA ILE A 39 -9.91 8.76 9.19
C ILE A 39 -9.13 9.97 8.65
N ILE A 40 -7.82 10.00 8.83
CA ILE A 40 -6.98 11.09 8.29
C ILE A 40 -7.04 11.11 6.76
N GLU A 41 -6.87 9.96 6.13
CA GLU A 41 -6.89 9.83 4.67
C GLU A 41 -8.25 10.26 4.08
N ASP A 42 -9.34 9.93 4.76
CA ASP A 42 -10.70 10.32 4.40
C ASP A 42 -10.95 11.82 4.58
N THR A 43 -10.63 12.37 5.76
CA THR A 43 -10.92 13.78 6.10
C THR A 43 -10.03 14.78 5.37
N THR A 44 -8.79 14.41 5.06
CA THR A 44 -7.85 15.27 4.32
C THR A 44 -7.99 15.13 2.81
N GLY A 45 -8.68 14.10 2.33
CA GLY A 45 -8.70 13.74 0.91
C GLY A 45 -7.34 13.30 0.37
N ALA A 46 -6.32 13.10 1.21
CA ALA A 46 -4.97 12.76 0.80
C ALA A 46 -4.92 11.48 -0.03
N ARG A 47 -5.79 10.51 0.27
CA ARG A 47 -5.93 9.29 -0.54
C ARG A 47 -6.43 9.59 -1.95
N ALA A 48 -7.49 10.40 -2.10
CA ALA A 48 -8.02 10.75 -3.40
C ALA A 48 -7.03 11.58 -4.23
N ALA A 49 -6.36 12.54 -3.58
CA ALA A 49 -5.30 13.34 -4.20
C ALA A 49 -4.12 12.45 -4.64
N GLY A 50 -3.68 11.52 -3.78
CA GLY A 50 -2.63 10.55 -4.10
C GLY A 50 -2.99 9.66 -5.28
N MET A 51 -4.21 9.11 -5.30
CA MET A 51 -4.70 8.31 -6.43
C MET A 51 -4.78 9.11 -7.72
N THR A 52 -5.21 10.38 -7.65
CA THR A 52 -5.24 11.28 -8.81
C THR A 52 -3.83 11.55 -9.34
N ALA A 53 -2.87 11.79 -8.44
CA ALA A 53 -1.47 12.02 -8.81
C ALA A 53 -0.84 10.76 -9.43
N ALA A 54 -1.07 9.59 -8.82
CA ALA A 54 -0.62 8.31 -9.36
C ALA A 54 -1.23 8.03 -10.74
N GLN A 55 -2.53 8.30 -10.91
CA GLN A 55 -3.18 8.15 -12.20
C GLN A 55 -2.59 9.08 -13.26
N ARG A 56 -2.26 10.33 -12.91
CA ARG A 56 -1.59 11.25 -13.84
C ARG A 56 -0.20 10.74 -14.22
N LEU A 57 0.58 10.28 -13.25
CA LEU A 57 1.90 9.70 -13.49
C LEU A 57 1.82 8.51 -14.46
N ILE A 58 0.88 7.59 -14.25
CA ILE A 58 0.66 6.43 -15.12
C ILE A 58 0.18 6.88 -16.50
N SER A 59 -0.73 7.84 -16.59
CA SER A 59 -1.19 8.34 -17.89
C SER A 59 -0.10 9.06 -18.68
N GLU A 60 0.83 9.74 -18.01
CA GLU A 60 1.90 10.51 -18.65
C GLU A 60 3.14 9.64 -18.97
N HIS A 61 3.39 8.60 -18.16
CA HIS A 61 4.62 7.82 -18.22
C HIS A 61 4.40 6.30 -18.28
N GLY A 62 3.17 5.84 -18.53
CA GLY A 62 2.81 4.42 -18.53
C GLY A 62 3.70 3.59 -19.43
N ASP A 63 3.85 3.99 -20.69
CA ASP A 63 4.70 3.28 -21.66
C ASP A 63 6.16 3.15 -21.19
N PHE A 64 6.68 4.21 -20.55
CA PHE A 64 8.04 4.19 -19.99
C PHE A 64 8.15 3.26 -18.77
N LEU A 65 7.13 3.25 -17.90
CA LEU A 65 7.09 2.37 -16.74
C LEU A 65 6.94 0.90 -17.16
N ASP A 66 6.16 0.62 -18.20
CA ASP A 66 5.98 -0.72 -18.77
C ASP A 66 7.27 -1.24 -19.41
N ASP A 67 7.96 -0.40 -20.19
CA ASP A 67 9.28 -0.73 -20.77
C ASP A 67 10.33 -0.98 -19.69
N LEU A 68 10.27 -0.23 -18.59
CA LEU A 68 11.15 -0.40 -17.44
C LEU A 68 10.82 -1.70 -16.69
N GLU A 69 9.54 -2.02 -16.48
CA GLU A 69 9.09 -3.26 -15.85
C GLU A 69 9.57 -4.47 -16.66
N GLN A 70 9.43 -4.45 -17.99
CA GLN A 70 9.95 -5.53 -18.86
C GLN A 70 11.47 -5.70 -18.76
N GLN A 71 12.23 -4.62 -18.65
CA GLN A 71 13.70 -4.70 -18.48
C GLN A 71 14.10 -5.20 -17.10
N LEU A 72 13.33 -4.89 -16.06
CA LEU A 72 13.60 -5.30 -14.68
C LEU A 72 13.13 -6.73 -14.39
N ASP A 73 12.00 -7.14 -14.95
CA ASP A 73 11.46 -8.51 -14.90
C ASP A 73 12.20 -9.48 -15.84
N ALA A 74 13.13 -8.97 -16.63
CA ALA A 74 14.12 -9.76 -17.32
C ALA A 74 15.39 -10.03 -16.49
N PRO A 75 15.38 -10.88 -15.44
CA PRO A 75 16.62 -11.53 -15.01
C PRO A 75 16.53 -13.07 -15.07
N TYR A 76 17.63 -13.71 -15.49
CA TYR A 76 17.95 -15.16 -15.47
C TYR A 76 17.59 -16.07 -16.67
N ALA A 77 17.35 -15.54 -17.88
CA ALA A 77 17.25 -16.38 -19.08
C ALA A 77 18.62 -16.77 -19.71
N GLN A 78 19.70 -16.85 -18.94
CA GLN A 78 20.95 -17.48 -19.40
C GLN A 78 21.31 -18.66 -18.49
N PRO A 79 21.18 -19.92 -18.96
CA PRO A 79 21.86 -21.03 -18.33
C PRO A 79 23.37 -20.80 -18.50
N GLN A 80 24.11 -20.64 -17.40
CA GLN A 80 25.58 -20.61 -17.42
C GLN A 80 26.09 -21.97 -17.94
N PRO A 81 26.76 -22.03 -19.11
CA PRO A 81 27.45 -23.24 -19.54
C PRO A 81 28.82 -23.24 -18.86
N GLY A 82 28.95 -23.92 -17.72
CA GLY A 82 30.23 -23.92 -17.02
C GLY A 82 30.34 -24.73 -15.72
N ALA A 83 29.49 -25.73 -15.50
CA ALA A 83 29.65 -26.67 -14.38
C ALA A 83 29.84 -28.10 -14.92
N ALA A 84 30.95 -28.31 -15.63
CA ALA A 84 31.50 -29.63 -15.91
C ALA A 84 33.00 -29.51 -16.18
N ALA A 85 33.81 -29.71 -15.15
CA ALA A 85 35.15 -30.30 -15.20
C ALA A 85 35.62 -30.59 -13.76
#